data_AF-A0A2W6V347-F1
#
_entry.id   AF-A0A2W6V347-F1
#
_cell.length_a   1.000
_cell.length_b   1.000
_cell.length_c   1.000
_cell.angle_alpha   90.00
_cell.angle_beta   90.00
_cell.angle_gamma   90.00
#
_symmetry.space_group_name_H-M   'P 1'
#
loop_
_entity.id
_entity.type
_entity.pdbx_description
1 polymer ?
#
loop_
_entity_poly.entity_id
_entity_poly.type
_entity_poly.pdbx_seq_one_letter_code
_entity_poly.pdbx_strand_id
1 'polypeptide(L)'
;MPRSVTTAPSQSRPHPYAERVSTNDDWRGFGFDTRQVHAGEAPDATHGARITPIYLSAAYLFDDFAEAEARFTGADEGQLYSRNANPTHHVAERRLASLEGGTGAIVLGSGQAAITGLLLGLAGSGERLVSTASIYSGTRILFDRTFARLGVGVDYVRDPTDRAEWDRTITPGTKAIFVETIPNPKNDLVDVAAVAEVARAHGIPLIVDNTVATPYVIRPFELGADVV
;
A
#
# COMPACT_ATOMS: atom_id res chain seq x y z
N MET A 1 -13.62 -45.83 -43.29
CA MET A 1 -13.80 -44.37 -43.18
C MET A 1 -14.54 -44.08 -41.87
N PRO A 2 -13.96 -43.36 -40.90
CA PRO A 2 -14.69 -42.98 -39.70
C PRO A 2 -15.60 -41.79 -39.99
N ARG A 3 -16.83 -41.84 -39.47
CA ARG A 3 -17.82 -40.77 -39.55
C ARG A 3 -17.41 -39.59 -38.67
N SER A 4 -17.34 -38.40 -39.27
CA SER A 4 -17.31 -37.13 -38.56
C SER A 4 -18.63 -36.98 -37.77
N VAL A 5 -18.52 -36.85 -36.45
CA VAL A 5 -19.63 -36.38 -35.61
C VAL A 5 -19.38 -34.91 -35.35
N THR A 6 -20.03 -34.06 -36.13
CA THR A 6 -20.06 -32.62 -35.89
C THR A 6 -21.08 -32.35 -34.78
N THR A 7 -20.64 -32.27 -33.53
CA THR A 7 -21.49 -31.76 -32.44
C THR A 7 -21.58 -30.24 -32.58
N ALA A 8 -22.79 -29.72 -32.76
CA ALA A 8 -23.05 -28.28 -32.67
C ALA A 8 -22.59 -27.75 -31.30
N PRO A 9 -22.11 -26.50 -31.20
CA PRO A 9 -21.72 -25.94 -29.93
C PRO A 9 -22.94 -25.92 -29.00
N SER A 10 -22.84 -26.65 -27.90
CA SER A 10 -23.80 -26.58 -26.80
C SER A 10 -23.88 -25.12 -26.37
N GLN A 11 -25.01 -24.47 -26.58
CA GLN A 11 -25.33 -23.22 -25.88
C GLN A 11 -25.45 -23.58 -24.40
N SER A 12 -24.33 -23.46 -23.69
CA SER A 12 -24.31 -23.62 -22.24
C SER A 12 -25.27 -22.59 -21.65
N ARG A 13 -26.25 -23.07 -20.87
CA ARG A 13 -27.06 -22.19 -20.05
C ARG A 13 -26.09 -21.33 -19.21
N PRO A 14 -26.28 -20.00 -19.12
CA PRO A 14 -25.43 -19.19 -18.25
C PRO A 14 -25.46 -19.81 -16.85
N HIS A 15 -24.28 -20.05 -16.30
CA HIS A 15 -24.13 -20.61 -14.97
C HIS A 15 -24.92 -19.71 -14.01
N PRO A 16 -25.69 -20.24 -13.05
CA PRO A 16 -26.46 -19.42 -12.10
C PRO A 16 -25.61 -18.51 -11.21
N TYR A 17 -24.28 -18.53 -11.39
CA TYR A 17 -23.28 -17.66 -10.76
C TYR A 17 -22.49 -16.81 -11.78
N ALA A 18 -23.00 -16.67 -13.01
CA ALA A 18 -22.41 -15.82 -14.04
C ALA A 18 -22.61 -14.32 -13.78
N GLU A 19 -23.47 -13.96 -12.82
CA GLU A 19 -23.38 -12.64 -12.20
C GLU A 19 -22.05 -12.56 -11.47
N ARG A 20 -21.17 -11.67 -11.95
CA ARG A 20 -20.08 -11.15 -11.14
C ARG A 20 -20.71 -10.57 -9.89
N VAL A 21 -20.75 -11.37 -8.81
CA VAL A 21 -21.19 -10.93 -7.50
C VAL A 21 -20.37 -9.68 -7.21
N SER A 22 -21.06 -8.55 -7.02
CA SER A 22 -20.45 -7.30 -6.61
C SER A 22 -19.46 -7.62 -5.49
N THR A 23 -18.18 -7.36 -5.75
CA THR A 23 -17.19 -7.26 -4.69
C THR A 23 -17.68 -6.09 -3.86
N ASN A 24 -18.33 -6.40 -2.73
CA ASN A 24 -18.91 -5.39 -1.86
C ASN A 24 -17.74 -4.66 -1.20
N ASP A 25 -17.15 -3.77 -1.99
CA ASP A 25 -15.86 -3.11 -1.75
C ASP A 25 -16.06 -1.81 -1.00
N ASP A 26 -17.31 -1.35 -0.92
CA ASP A 26 -17.69 -0.19 -0.15
C ASP A 26 -18.02 -0.58 1.29
N TRP A 27 -16.98 -0.49 2.13
CA TRP A 27 -17.09 -0.71 3.56
C TRP A 27 -17.38 0.58 4.35
N ARG A 28 -17.61 1.73 3.70
CA ARG A 28 -17.66 3.08 4.32
C ARG A 28 -18.81 3.28 5.32
N GLY A 29 -19.81 2.39 5.33
CA GLY A 29 -20.91 2.41 6.30
C GLY A 29 -20.73 1.49 7.52
N PHE A 30 -19.66 0.71 7.59
CA PHE A 30 -19.45 -0.29 8.65
C PHE A 30 -18.46 0.18 9.72
N GLY A 31 -18.71 -0.25 10.97
CA GLY A 31 -17.81 0.00 12.10
C GLY A 31 -16.44 -0.67 11.93
N PHE A 32 -15.43 -0.18 12.66
CA PHE A 32 -14.06 -0.71 12.62
C PHE A 32 -14.02 -2.22 12.89
N ASP A 33 -14.72 -2.67 13.93
CA ASP A 33 -14.73 -4.08 14.34
C ASP A 33 -15.28 -5.02 13.26
N THR A 34 -16.27 -4.57 12.49
CA THR A 34 -16.78 -5.33 11.35
C THR A 34 -15.77 -5.34 10.20
N ARG A 35 -15.17 -4.19 9.91
CA ARG A 35 -14.19 -4.04 8.82
C ARG A 35 -12.91 -4.84 9.06
N GLN A 36 -12.40 -4.89 10.29
CA GLN A 36 -11.17 -5.65 10.59
C GLN A 36 -11.33 -7.16 10.38
N VAL A 37 -12.58 -7.66 10.42
CA VAL A 37 -12.87 -9.07 10.13
C VAL A 37 -13.17 -9.26 8.64
N HIS A 38 -14.02 -8.42 8.06
CA HIS A 38 -14.63 -8.74 6.75
C HIS A 38 -14.10 -7.95 5.56
N ALA A 39 -13.49 -6.77 5.76
CA ALA A 39 -13.05 -5.95 4.65
C ALA A 39 -12.00 -6.69 3.81
N GLY A 40 -12.14 -6.58 2.49
CA GLY A 40 -11.25 -7.23 1.52
C GLY A 40 -11.55 -8.69 1.20
N GLU A 41 -12.41 -9.38 1.97
CA GLU A 41 -12.82 -10.76 1.65
C GLU A 41 -13.69 -10.79 0.40
N ALA A 42 -13.36 -11.68 -0.54
CA ALA A 42 -14.16 -11.96 -1.72
C ALA A 42 -14.74 -13.38 -1.60
N PRO A 43 -16.02 -13.61 -1.97
CA PRO A 43 -16.58 -14.95 -2.05
C PRO A 43 -15.75 -15.84 -2.99
N ASP A 44 -15.43 -17.05 -2.57
CA ASP A 44 -14.79 -18.03 -3.47
C ASP A 44 -15.79 -18.49 -4.54
N ALA A 45 -15.53 -18.10 -5.78
CA ALA A 45 -16.38 -18.43 -6.92
C ALA A 45 -16.30 -19.92 -7.33
N THR A 46 -15.31 -20.68 -6.85
CA THR A 46 -15.05 -22.05 -7.32
C THR A 46 -15.79 -23.09 -6.47
N HIS A 47 -15.69 -22.98 -5.14
CA HIS A 47 -16.25 -23.97 -4.22
C HIS A 47 -17.11 -23.34 -3.10
N GLY A 48 -17.29 -22.02 -3.10
CA GLY A 48 -18.03 -21.32 -2.06
C GLY A 48 -17.34 -21.35 -0.69
N ALA A 49 -16.01 -21.46 -0.66
CA ALA A 49 -15.25 -21.41 0.59
C ALA A 49 -15.53 -20.12 1.37
N ARG A 50 -15.74 -20.25 2.68
CA ARG A 50 -16.02 -19.11 3.56
C ARG A 50 -14.80 -18.23 3.81
N ILE A 51 -13.63 -18.85 3.97
CA ILE A 51 -12.36 -18.18 4.22
C ILE A 51 -11.58 -18.14 2.91
N THR A 52 -10.95 -17.00 2.61
CA THR A 52 -10.09 -16.88 1.43
C THR A 52 -9.03 -17.97 1.42
N PRO A 53 -8.94 -18.79 0.36
CA PRO A 53 -7.90 -19.79 0.23
C PRO A 53 -6.49 -19.19 0.23
N ILE A 54 -5.51 -20.00 0.59
CA ILE A 54 -4.09 -19.62 0.48
C ILE A 54 -3.63 -19.90 -0.95
N TYR A 55 -3.38 -18.83 -1.71
CA TYR A 55 -2.88 -18.89 -3.08
C TYR A 55 -1.35 -18.99 -3.05
N LEU A 56 -0.85 -20.17 -2.72
CA LEU A 56 0.58 -20.50 -2.72
C LEU A 56 1.08 -20.84 -4.14
N SER A 57 0.99 -19.88 -5.04
CA SER A 57 1.54 -19.96 -6.39
C SER A 57 2.44 -18.77 -6.68
N ALA A 58 3.44 -18.96 -7.54
CA ALA A 58 4.26 -17.86 -8.03
C ALA A 58 3.66 -17.21 -9.29
N ALA A 59 3.09 -18.00 -10.20
CA ALA A 59 2.58 -17.56 -11.50
C ALA A 59 1.14 -18.05 -11.73
N TYR A 60 0.45 -17.42 -12.66
CA TYR A 60 -0.93 -17.70 -13.02
C TYR A 60 -1.05 -18.07 -14.49
N LEU A 61 -2.06 -18.88 -14.82
CA LEU A 61 -2.35 -19.25 -16.20
C LEU A 61 -3.03 -18.08 -16.94
N PHE A 62 -2.84 -18.09 -18.25
CA PHE A 62 -3.59 -17.27 -19.20
C PHE A 62 -4.48 -18.18 -20.03
N ASP A 63 -5.66 -17.70 -20.40
CA ASP A 63 -6.58 -18.41 -21.29
C ASP A 63 -6.04 -18.44 -22.73
N ASP A 64 -5.40 -17.35 -23.18
CA ASP A 64 -4.72 -17.27 -24.48
C ASP A 64 -3.58 -16.23 -24.50
N PHE A 65 -2.92 -16.09 -25.67
CA PHE A 65 -1.82 -15.15 -25.86
C PHE A 65 -2.26 -13.68 -25.81
N ALA A 66 -3.48 -13.36 -26.24
CA ALA A 66 -3.98 -11.99 -26.24
C ALA A 66 -4.23 -11.51 -24.81
N GLU A 67 -4.74 -12.39 -23.92
CA GLU A 67 -4.86 -12.10 -22.49
C GLU A 67 -3.48 -11.88 -21.85
N ALA A 68 -2.50 -12.73 -22.17
CA ALA A 68 -1.13 -12.54 -21.67
C ALA A 68 -0.58 -11.16 -22.08
N GLU A 69 -0.70 -10.78 -23.35
CA GLU A 69 -0.29 -9.47 -23.85
C GLU A 69 -1.01 -8.31 -23.13
N ALA A 70 -2.33 -8.41 -22.98
CA ALA A 70 -3.13 -7.39 -22.29
C ALA A 70 -2.67 -7.20 -20.84
N ARG A 71 -2.40 -8.29 -20.12
CA ARG A 71 -1.90 -8.24 -18.73
C ARG A 71 -0.48 -7.69 -18.63
N PHE A 72 0.43 -8.04 -19.54
CA PHE A 72 1.81 -7.52 -19.52
C PHE A 72 1.90 -6.05 -19.94
N THR A 73 0.97 -5.56 -20.75
CA THR A 73 0.89 -4.14 -21.17
C THR A 73 0.10 -3.27 -20.19
N GLY A 74 -0.58 -3.87 -19.21
CA GLY A 74 -1.44 -3.16 -18.24
C GLY A 74 -2.80 -2.76 -18.80
N ALA A 75 -3.20 -3.30 -19.97
CA ALA A 75 -4.55 -3.14 -20.49
C ALA A 75 -5.58 -4.00 -19.74
N ASP A 76 -5.12 -5.07 -19.09
CA ASP A 76 -5.87 -5.90 -18.15
C ASP A 76 -5.11 -5.95 -16.80
N GLU A 77 -5.82 -5.72 -15.69
CA GLU A 77 -5.29 -5.76 -14.32
C GLU A 77 -5.37 -7.17 -13.68
N GLY A 78 -5.66 -8.19 -14.49
CA GLY A 78 -5.70 -9.59 -14.08
C GLY A 78 -4.37 -10.13 -13.52
N GLN A 79 -4.40 -11.36 -13.00
CA GLN A 79 -3.25 -11.96 -12.32
C GLN A 79 -2.10 -12.28 -13.30
N LEU A 80 -0.86 -11.95 -12.92
CA LEU A 80 0.35 -12.35 -13.68
C LEU A 80 1.29 -13.21 -12.83
N TYR A 81 1.77 -12.63 -11.74
CA TYR A 81 2.80 -13.20 -10.88
C TYR A 81 2.61 -12.65 -9.46
N SER A 82 2.79 -13.50 -8.45
CA SER A 82 2.53 -13.16 -7.03
C SER A 82 3.41 -12.05 -6.46
N ARG A 83 4.52 -11.72 -7.14
CA ARG A 83 5.35 -10.55 -6.82
C ARG A 83 4.65 -9.23 -7.15
N ASN A 84 3.72 -9.23 -8.09
CA ASN A 84 2.97 -8.04 -8.53
C ASN A 84 1.62 -7.96 -7.80
N ALA A 85 0.88 -9.08 -7.78
CA ALA A 85 -0.41 -9.20 -7.10
C ALA A 85 -0.64 -10.67 -6.72
N ASN A 86 -1.20 -10.92 -5.53
CA ASN A 86 -1.55 -12.25 -5.06
C ASN A 86 -2.93 -12.21 -4.39
N PRO A 87 -3.87 -13.11 -4.73
CA PRO A 87 -5.22 -13.05 -4.18
C PRO A 87 -5.31 -13.18 -2.66
N THR A 88 -4.37 -13.88 -2.01
CA THR A 88 -4.30 -13.92 -0.54
C THR A 88 -3.83 -12.58 0.02
N HIS A 89 -2.81 -11.96 -0.59
CA HIS A 89 -2.35 -10.63 -0.17
C HIS A 89 -3.40 -9.54 -0.39
N HIS A 90 -4.17 -9.63 -1.47
CA HIS A 90 -5.22 -8.66 -1.81
C HIS A 90 -6.23 -8.46 -0.68
N VAL A 91 -6.58 -9.52 0.05
CA VAL A 91 -7.47 -9.42 1.21
C VAL A 91 -6.85 -8.53 2.29
N ALA A 92 -5.57 -8.74 2.61
CA ALA A 92 -4.86 -7.93 3.60
C ALA A 92 -4.70 -6.48 3.13
N GLU A 93 -4.33 -6.26 1.86
CA GLU A 93 -4.17 -4.93 1.26
C GLU A 93 -5.48 -4.14 1.32
N ARG A 94 -6.58 -4.72 0.84
CA ARG A 94 -7.89 -4.08 0.88
C ARG A 94 -8.38 -3.82 2.29
N ARG A 95 -8.11 -4.74 3.23
CA ARG A 95 -8.48 -4.58 4.63
C ARG A 95 -7.71 -3.44 5.27
N LEU A 96 -6.40 -3.38 5.09
CA LEU A 96 -5.56 -2.29 5.60
C LEU A 96 -5.98 -0.95 5.01
N ALA A 97 -6.18 -0.86 3.69
CA ALA A 97 -6.67 0.34 3.03
C ALA A 97 -8.03 0.80 3.61
N SER A 98 -8.96 -0.14 3.78
CA SER A 98 -10.25 0.14 4.42
C SER A 98 -10.10 0.64 5.86
N LEU A 99 -9.24 0.04 6.68
CA LEU A 99 -9.07 0.39 8.09
C LEU A 99 -8.37 1.74 8.29
N GLU A 100 -7.33 2.01 7.51
CA GLU A 100 -6.61 3.30 7.53
C GLU A 100 -7.45 4.43 6.89
N GLY A 101 -8.33 4.10 5.96
CA GLY A 101 -9.08 5.09 5.16
C GLY A 101 -8.35 5.53 3.88
N GLY A 102 -7.35 4.75 3.45
CA GLY A 102 -6.61 4.97 2.21
C GLY A 102 -7.31 4.41 0.97
N THR A 103 -6.83 4.76 -0.22
CA THR A 103 -7.39 4.32 -1.50
C THR A 103 -6.88 2.93 -1.95
N GLY A 104 -5.79 2.45 -1.36
CA GLY A 104 -5.17 1.16 -1.66
C GLY A 104 -4.04 0.88 -0.67
N ALA A 105 -3.49 -0.34 -0.71
CA ALA A 105 -2.34 -0.72 0.08
C ALA A 105 -1.51 -1.76 -0.68
N ILE A 106 -0.25 -1.92 -0.29
CA ILE A 106 0.66 -2.93 -0.82
C ILE A 106 1.25 -3.68 0.38
N VAL A 107 1.22 -5.01 0.35
CA VAL A 107 1.86 -5.83 1.38
C VAL A 107 3.28 -6.20 0.96
N LEU A 108 4.24 -5.96 1.86
CA LEU A 108 5.66 -6.24 1.62
C LEU A 108 6.22 -7.20 2.67
N GLY A 109 7.39 -7.77 2.38
CA GLY A 109 8.03 -8.76 3.26
C GLY A 109 8.51 -8.22 4.62
N SER A 110 8.55 -6.90 4.84
CA SER A 110 8.83 -6.27 6.13
C SER A 110 8.47 -4.77 6.13
N GLY A 111 8.39 -4.15 7.32
CA GLY A 111 8.23 -2.69 7.43
C GLY A 111 9.40 -1.91 6.81
N GLN A 112 10.64 -2.40 6.93
CA GLN A 112 11.79 -1.77 6.27
C GLN A 112 11.69 -1.87 4.74
N ALA A 113 11.12 -2.96 4.20
CA ALA A 113 10.85 -3.06 2.77
C ALA A 113 9.78 -2.06 2.31
N ALA A 114 8.74 -1.83 3.12
CA ALA A 114 7.73 -0.81 2.86
C ALA A 114 8.33 0.60 2.78
N ILE A 115 9.08 1.00 3.83
CA ILE A 115 9.78 2.29 3.87
C ILE A 115 10.77 2.41 2.69
N THR A 116 11.56 1.37 2.43
CA THR A 116 12.56 1.39 1.35
C THR A 116 11.92 1.53 -0.02
N GLY A 117 10.93 0.70 -0.33
CA GLY A 117 10.27 0.68 -1.64
C GLY A 117 9.55 1.98 -1.93
N LEU A 118 8.84 2.53 -0.94
CA LEU A 118 8.15 3.82 -1.04
C LEU A 118 9.15 4.95 -1.31
N LEU A 119 10.15 5.10 -0.46
CA LEU A 119 11.04 6.27 -0.52
C LEU A 119 11.97 6.24 -1.74
N LEU A 120 12.41 5.06 -2.19
CA LEU A 120 13.17 4.93 -3.45
C LEU A 120 12.29 5.14 -4.69
N GLY A 121 10.97 4.99 -4.57
CA GLY A 121 10.03 5.39 -5.62
C GLY A 121 9.87 6.91 -5.74
N LEU A 122 10.19 7.66 -4.68
CA LEU A 122 10.02 9.12 -4.61
C LEU A 122 11.32 9.90 -4.81
N ALA A 123 12.46 9.35 -4.39
CA ALA A 123 13.74 10.04 -4.38
C ALA A 123 14.86 9.21 -5.02
N GLY A 124 15.64 9.86 -5.88
CA GLY A 124 16.85 9.34 -6.51
C GLY A 124 18.14 10.02 -6.05
N SER A 125 19.26 9.64 -6.67
CA SER A 125 20.58 10.21 -6.36
C SER A 125 20.60 11.73 -6.53
N GLY A 126 21.12 12.45 -5.54
CA GLY A 126 21.15 13.91 -5.46
C GLY A 126 19.91 14.54 -4.81
N GLU A 127 18.86 13.76 -4.61
CA GLU A 127 17.61 14.22 -4.01
C GLU A 127 17.57 13.91 -2.51
N ARG A 128 16.61 14.52 -1.81
CA ARG A 128 16.58 14.53 -0.35
C ARG A 128 15.22 14.19 0.21
N LEU A 129 15.22 13.69 1.44
CA LEU A 129 14.05 13.50 2.28
C LEU A 129 14.23 14.35 3.54
N VAL A 130 13.14 14.70 4.20
CA VAL A 130 13.17 15.31 5.53
C VAL A 130 12.48 14.36 6.51
N SER A 131 13.05 14.16 7.68
CA SER A 131 12.49 13.32 8.72
C SER A 131 12.52 14.01 10.08
N THR A 132 11.63 13.65 11.00
CA THR A 132 11.90 13.93 12.42
C THR A 132 13.15 13.17 12.87
N ALA A 133 13.90 13.75 13.81
CA ALA A 133 15.10 13.13 14.37
C ALA A 133 14.78 11.97 15.32
N SER A 134 13.59 12.01 15.94
CA SER A 134 13.05 10.92 16.76
C SER A 134 12.25 9.98 15.87
N ILE A 135 12.89 8.86 15.52
CA ILE A 135 12.37 7.75 14.71
C ILE A 135 13.06 6.46 15.14
N TYR A 136 12.50 5.31 14.77
CA TYR A 136 13.07 4.00 14.96
C TYR A 136 14.54 3.93 14.48
N SER A 137 15.42 3.42 15.34
CA SER A 137 16.86 3.36 15.06
C SER A 137 17.19 2.57 13.79
N GLY A 138 16.40 1.56 13.43
CA GLY A 138 16.62 0.82 12.18
C GLY A 138 16.36 1.68 10.94
N THR A 139 15.30 2.49 10.97
CA THR A 139 14.98 3.47 9.91
C THR A 139 16.06 4.54 9.82
N ARG A 140 16.57 5.02 10.96
CA ARG A 140 17.72 5.93 10.96
C ARG A 140 18.97 5.32 10.33
N ILE A 141 19.25 4.04 10.59
CA ILE A 141 20.37 3.32 9.96
C ILE A 141 20.14 3.16 8.45
N LEU A 142 18.91 2.86 8.02
CA LEU A 142 18.54 2.80 6.60
C LEU A 142 18.85 4.13 5.90
N PHE A 143 18.42 5.25 6.48
CA PHE A 143 18.65 6.59 5.96
C PHE A 143 20.14 6.96 5.93
N ASP A 144 20.82 6.88 7.07
CA ASP A 144 22.19 7.39 7.23
C ASP A 144 23.24 6.50 6.53
N ARG A 145 22.91 5.24 6.18
CA ARG A 145 23.86 4.31 5.54
C ARG A 145 23.44 3.86 4.16
N THR A 146 22.26 3.24 4.04
CA THR A 146 21.83 2.61 2.79
C THR A 146 21.47 3.68 1.77
N PHE A 147 20.63 4.64 2.15
CA PHE A 147 20.19 5.71 1.24
C PHE A 147 21.33 6.66 0.90
N ALA A 148 22.17 7.02 1.88
CA ALA A 148 23.37 7.80 1.64
C ALA A 148 24.28 7.17 0.56
N ARG A 149 24.44 5.83 0.57
CA ARG A 149 25.23 5.10 -0.46
C ARG A 149 24.56 5.11 -1.83
N LEU A 150 23.23 5.25 -1.89
CA LEU A 150 22.47 5.40 -3.13
C LEU A 150 22.39 6.86 -3.60
N GLY A 151 23.02 7.80 -2.86
CA GLY A 151 23.01 9.22 -3.17
C GLY A 151 21.75 9.96 -2.71
N VAL A 152 20.87 9.31 -1.93
CA VAL A 152 19.67 9.94 -1.35
C VAL A 152 20.01 10.47 0.05
N GLY A 153 19.89 11.78 0.24
CA GLY A 153 20.16 12.42 1.53
C GLY A 153 18.92 12.47 2.43
N VAL A 154 19.11 12.47 3.74
CA VAL A 154 18.04 12.75 4.70
C VAL A 154 18.48 13.86 5.65
N ASP A 155 17.67 14.91 5.75
CA ASP A 155 17.84 15.97 6.75
C ASP A 155 16.84 15.77 7.89
N TYR A 156 17.25 16.16 9.10
CA TYR A 156 16.50 15.88 10.31
C TYR A 156 16.01 17.16 10.99
N VAL A 157 14.72 17.21 11.31
CA VAL A 157 14.10 18.20 12.19
C VAL A 157 14.12 17.68 13.62
N ARG A 158 14.68 18.46 14.56
CA ARG A 158 14.82 18.07 15.97
C ARG A 158 13.64 18.49 16.82
N ASP A 159 13.07 19.66 16.56
CA ASP A 159 11.86 20.14 17.19
C ASP A 159 10.70 20.12 16.17
N PRO A 160 9.83 19.10 16.20
CA PRO A 160 8.71 19.03 15.25
C PRO A 160 7.70 20.16 15.43
N THR A 161 7.76 20.92 16.53
CA THR A 161 6.90 22.10 16.78
C THR A 161 7.48 23.40 16.22
N ASP A 162 8.77 23.45 15.87
CA ASP A 162 9.40 24.61 15.26
C ASP A 162 9.15 24.63 13.75
N ARG A 163 8.10 25.34 13.33
CA ARG A 163 7.80 25.57 11.92
C ARG A 163 8.97 26.16 11.14
N ALA A 164 9.77 27.04 11.75
CA ALA A 164 10.90 27.65 11.06
C ALA A 164 12.06 26.66 10.86
N GLU A 165 12.20 25.64 11.72
CA GLU A 165 13.14 24.54 11.50
C GLU A 165 12.72 23.72 10.26
N TRP A 166 11.44 23.37 10.14
CA TRP A 166 10.91 22.70 8.95
C TRP A 166 11.19 23.49 7.67
N ASP A 167 10.79 24.77 7.64
CA ASP A 167 10.92 25.62 6.44
C ASP A 167 12.38 25.83 6.00
N ARG A 168 13.34 25.84 6.94
CA ARG A 168 14.77 25.93 6.62
C ARG A 168 15.39 24.59 6.20
N THR A 169 14.80 23.48 6.63
CA THR A 169 15.31 22.13 6.34
C THR A 169 14.83 21.63 4.98
N ILE A 170 13.63 22.03 4.56
CA ILE A 170 13.07 21.70 3.24
C ILE A 170 13.78 22.54 2.17
N THR A 171 14.26 21.87 1.12
CA THR A 171 14.99 22.49 0.01
C THR A 171 14.31 22.14 -1.32
N PRO A 172 14.68 22.78 -2.46
CA PRO A 172 14.12 22.42 -3.76
C PRO A 172 14.33 20.96 -4.19
N GLY A 173 15.31 20.26 -3.60
CA GLY A 173 15.58 18.83 -3.85
C GLY A 173 14.83 17.87 -2.92
N THR A 174 14.05 18.38 -1.96
CA THR A 174 13.30 17.57 -1.01
C THR A 174 12.08 16.93 -1.67
N LYS A 175 11.87 15.63 -1.45
CA LYS A 175 10.82 14.83 -2.11
C LYS A 175 9.69 14.37 -1.21
N ALA A 176 9.93 14.28 0.09
CA ALA A 176 8.91 13.90 1.06
C ALA A 176 9.33 14.27 2.48
N ILE A 177 8.34 14.31 3.36
CA ILE A 177 8.53 14.32 4.81
C ILE A 177 8.19 12.92 5.35
N PHE A 178 9.01 12.39 6.24
CA PHE A 178 8.79 11.14 6.97
C PHE A 178 8.68 11.40 8.47
N VAL A 179 7.65 10.88 9.13
CA VAL A 179 7.49 10.96 10.59
C VAL A 179 6.95 9.65 11.16
N GLU A 180 7.08 9.45 12.47
CA GLU A 180 6.43 8.37 13.22
C GLU A 180 5.34 8.96 14.13
N THR A 181 4.18 8.31 14.22
CA THR A 181 3.12 8.76 15.15
C THR A 181 3.55 8.69 16.61
N ILE A 182 4.21 7.60 16.99
CA ILE A 182 4.72 7.34 18.35
C ILE A 182 6.16 6.82 18.24
N PRO A 183 7.16 7.72 18.19
CA PRO A 183 8.53 7.32 17.95
C PRO A 183 9.18 6.59 19.14
N ASN A 184 9.81 5.46 18.89
CA ASN A 184 10.58 4.72 19.91
C ASN A 184 12.02 5.27 20.01
N PRO A 185 12.61 5.49 21.21
CA PRO A 185 12.11 5.13 22.55
C PRO A 185 11.50 6.25 23.38
N LYS A 186 11.47 7.47 22.85
CA LYS A 186 11.02 8.63 23.63
C LYS A 186 9.51 8.73 23.73
N ASN A 187 8.79 8.15 22.78
CA ASN A 187 7.34 8.32 22.58
C ASN A 187 6.96 9.80 22.53
N ASP A 188 7.82 10.63 21.94
CA ASP A 188 7.61 12.05 21.71
C ASP A 188 6.72 12.23 20.48
N LEU A 189 5.42 12.39 20.73
CA LEU A 189 4.40 12.47 19.70
C LEU A 189 4.66 13.63 18.73
N VAL A 190 4.37 13.38 17.46
CA VAL A 190 4.39 14.38 16.40
C VAL A 190 2.96 14.84 16.12
N ASP A 191 2.74 16.15 16.04
CA ASP A 191 1.47 16.70 15.54
C ASP A 191 1.41 16.50 14.02
N VAL A 192 0.83 15.37 13.59
CA VAL A 192 0.73 14.98 12.18
C VAL A 192 -0.01 16.04 11.36
N ALA A 193 -1.05 16.67 11.92
CA ALA A 193 -1.81 17.70 11.22
C ALA A 193 -0.97 18.96 10.99
N ALA A 194 -0.21 19.40 12.00
CA ALA A 194 0.70 20.52 11.83
C ALA A 194 1.79 20.24 10.78
N VAL A 195 2.35 19.02 10.75
CA VAL A 195 3.33 18.62 9.74
C VAL A 195 2.70 18.47 8.35
N ALA A 196 1.44 18.04 8.24
CA ALA A 196 0.71 17.99 6.98
C ALA A 196 0.55 19.40 6.37
N GLU A 197 0.31 20.42 7.19
CA GLU A 197 0.29 21.82 6.71
C GLU A 197 1.65 22.31 6.22
N VAL A 198 2.75 21.85 6.83
CA VAL A 198 4.11 22.09 6.32
C VAL A 198 4.27 21.41 4.95
N ALA A 199 3.98 20.12 4.87
CA ALA A 199 4.12 19.33 3.64
C ALA A 199 3.36 19.97 2.47
N ARG A 200 2.10 20.35 2.71
CA ARG A 200 1.25 21.02 1.74
C ARG A 200 1.77 22.40 1.31
N ALA A 201 2.29 23.20 2.24
CA ALA A 201 2.87 24.50 1.91
C ALA A 201 4.11 24.40 0.99
N HIS A 202 4.83 23.28 1.07
CA HIS A 202 6.00 23.00 0.23
C HIS A 202 5.69 22.09 -0.98
N GLY A 203 4.45 21.62 -1.13
CA GLY A 203 4.03 20.78 -2.24
C GLY A 203 4.69 19.41 -2.30
N ILE A 204 5.03 18.83 -1.14
CA ILE A 204 5.64 17.50 -1.00
C ILE A 204 4.77 16.58 -0.13
N PRO A 205 4.77 15.26 -0.37
CA PRO A 205 3.97 14.33 0.41
C PRO A 205 4.48 14.15 1.85
N LEU A 206 3.53 13.95 2.77
CA LEU A 206 3.77 13.49 4.13
C LEU A 206 3.56 11.98 4.24
N ILE A 207 4.58 11.29 4.71
CA ILE A 207 4.62 9.84 4.97
C ILE A 207 4.68 9.62 6.48
N VAL A 208 3.76 8.81 7.01
CA VAL A 208 3.63 8.59 8.45
C VAL A 208 3.74 7.10 8.78
N ASP A 209 4.82 6.70 9.46
CA ASP A 209 4.89 5.37 10.04
C ASP A 209 3.95 5.29 11.26
N ASN A 210 2.89 4.49 11.10
CA ASN A 210 1.82 4.31 12.07
C ASN A 210 1.93 2.99 12.86
N THR A 211 3.11 2.35 12.86
CA THR A 211 3.31 0.99 13.39
C THR A 211 2.78 0.82 14.82
N VAL A 212 3.10 1.76 15.71
CA VAL A 212 2.77 1.63 17.15
C VAL A 212 1.29 1.88 17.42
N ALA A 213 0.70 2.87 16.76
CA ALA A 213 -0.68 3.25 17.00
C ALA A 213 -1.66 2.31 16.28
N THR A 214 -1.32 1.80 15.11
CA THR A 214 -2.21 1.07 14.18
C THR A 214 -3.42 1.92 13.75
N PRO A 215 -4.18 1.54 12.70
CA PRO A 215 -5.38 2.30 12.30
C PRO A 215 -6.47 2.37 13.38
N TYR A 216 -6.36 1.55 14.43
CA TYR A 216 -7.31 1.54 15.54
C TYR A 216 -7.19 2.77 16.43
N VAL A 217 -5.97 3.23 16.72
CA VAL A 217 -5.73 4.35 17.64
C VAL A 217 -5.57 5.67 16.90
N ILE A 218 -4.79 5.69 15.82
CA ILE A 218 -4.53 6.89 15.01
C ILE A 218 -4.71 6.52 13.54
N ARG A 219 -5.46 7.33 12.78
CA ARG A 219 -5.57 7.21 11.32
C ARG A 219 -4.92 8.44 10.68
N PRO A 220 -3.64 8.38 10.28
CA PRO A 220 -2.91 9.56 9.81
C PRO A 220 -3.52 10.21 8.57
N PHE A 221 -4.22 9.45 7.72
CA PHE A 221 -4.96 10.02 6.58
C PHE A 221 -6.02 11.04 7.02
N GLU A 222 -6.68 10.84 8.17
CA GLU A 222 -7.63 11.82 8.74
C GLU A 222 -6.93 13.09 9.27
N LEU A 223 -5.62 13.02 9.47
CA LEU A 223 -4.77 14.12 9.92
C LEU A 223 -3.99 14.77 8.76
N GLY A 224 -4.21 14.33 7.52
CA GLY A 224 -3.60 14.93 6.33
C GLY A 224 -2.30 14.28 5.86
N ALA A 225 -1.96 13.08 6.33
CA ALA A 225 -0.92 12.27 5.69
C ALA A 225 -1.30 11.88 4.26
N ASP A 226 -0.31 11.71 3.38
CA ASP A 226 -0.49 11.24 2.01
C ASP A 226 -0.20 9.74 1.87
N VAL A 227 0.65 9.18 2.74
CA VAL A 227 0.97 7.75 2.82
C VAL A 227 1.15 7.33 4.29
N VAL A 228 0.72 6.10 4.61
CA VAL A 228 0.87 5.45 5.92
C VAL A 228 1.59 4.12 5.77
#